data_AF-A0A1I2E3F6-F1
#
_entry.id   AF-A0A1I2E3F6-F1
#
_cell.length_a   1.000
_cell.length_b   1.000
_cell.length_c   1.000
_cell.angle_alpha   90.00
_cell.angle_beta   90.00
_cell.angle_gamma   90.00
#
_symmetry.space_group_name_H-M   'P 1'
#
loop_
_entity.id
_entity.type
_entity.pdbx_description
1 polymer ?
#
loop_
_entity_poly.entity_id
_entity_poly.type
_entity_poly.pdbx_seq_one_letter_code
_entity_poly.pdbx_strand_id
1 'polypeptide(L)'
;MNNYLLSFTKKFDYFFVQKEISNIIYLHDEDDNERLDHVLFLEKDDGDVIGLYIRGMNPLISKNKIYDLDDFNLFDSYEGLIECKENIKLKIEYVALFFSTQYNELLGVYMANNDASSSIFILFLQDEIYMKNNFSKCEASRMLEKRFSIEGFITYEKKCETDWKQVNFLNGKN
;
A
#
# COMPACT_ATOMS: atom_id res chain seq x y z
N MET A 1 14.62 -15.37 2.59
CA MET A 1 13.24 -14.87 2.76
C MET A 1 12.39 -15.99 3.34
N ASN A 2 11.59 -15.75 4.39
CA ASN A 2 10.74 -16.79 4.96
C ASN A 2 9.52 -17.08 4.07
N ASN A 3 8.79 -18.17 4.31
CA ASN A 3 7.65 -18.59 3.48
C ASN A 3 6.53 -17.55 3.43
N TYR A 4 6.30 -16.82 4.53
CA TYR A 4 5.31 -15.76 4.59
C TYR A 4 5.65 -14.62 3.63
N LEU A 5 6.87 -14.08 3.73
CA LEU A 5 7.36 -13.01 2.87
C LEU A 5 7.41 -13.44 1.40
N LEU A 6 7.75 -14.70 1.11
CA LEU A 6 7.68 -15.25 -0.24
C LEU A 6 6.25 -15.29 -0.79
N SER A 7 5.29 -15.73 0.03
CA SER A 7 3.88 -15.73 -0.36
C SER A 7 3.36 -14.30 -0.57
N PHE A 8 3.77 -13.38 0.31
CA PHE A 8 3.35 -11.99 0.26
C PHE A 8 3.90 -11.28 -0.98
N THR A 9 5.19 -11.41 -1.26
CA THR A 9 5.83 -10.82 -2.46
C THR A 9 5.21 -11.33 -3.76
N LYS A 10 4.87 -12.62 -3.85
CA LYS A 10 4.11 -13.18 -4.99
C LYS A 10 2.72 -12.57 -5.14
N LYS A 11 2.01 -12.39 -4.02
CA LYS A 11 0.71 -11.70 -4.01
C LYS A 11 0.88 -10.27 -4.52
N PHE A 12 1.90 -9.56 -4.03
CA PHE A 12 2.18 -8.19 -4.43
C PHE A 12 2.54 -8.07 -5.92
N ASP A 13 3.35 -9.00 -6.43
CA ASP A 13 3.68 -9.09 -7.86
C ASP A 13 2.42 -9.22 -8.72
N TYR A 14 1.49 -10.09 -8.30
CA TYR A 14 0.22 -10.30 -9.01
C TYR A 14 -0.65 -9.03 -9.07
N PHE A 15 -0.79 -8.33 -7.94
CA PHE A 15 -1.69 -7.19 -7.82
C PHE A 15 -1.11 -5.88 -8.40
N PHE A 16 0.19 -5.64 -8.25
CA PHE A 16 0.73 -4.29 -8.44
C PHE A 16 1.80 -4.18 -9.51
N VAL A 17 2.69 -5.16 -9.64
CA VAL A 17 3.87 -5.00 -10.50
C VAL A 17 3.45 -4.86 -11.97
N GLN A 18 3.99 -3.83 -12.63
CA GLN A 18 3.67 -3.41 -14.00
C GLN A 18 2.20 -3.02 -14.24
N LYS A 19 1.39 -2.87 -13.19
CA LYS A 19 0.02 -2.36 -13.32
C LYS A 19 0.02 -0.84 -13.40
N GLU A 20 -0.97 -0.31 -14.11
CA GLU A 20 -1.27 1.12 -14.16
C GLU A 20 -2.42 1.42 -13.20
N ILE A 21 -2.19 2.38 -12.31
CA ILE A 21 -3.20 2.91 -11.39
C ILE A 21 -3.62 4.28 -11.93
N SER A 22 -4.93 4.43 -12.15
CA SER A 22 -5.55 5.64 -12.68
C SER A 22 -6.21 6.48 -11.59
N ASN A 23 -6.67 5.86 -10.50
CA ASN A 23 -7.32 6.58 -9.41
C ASN A 23 -6.99 5.95 -8.06
N ILE A 24 -6.95 6.78 -7.04
CA ILE A 24 -7.10 6.39 -5.65
C ILE A 24 -8.55 6.67 -5.25
N ILE A 25 -9.19 5.71 -4.61
CA ILE A 25 -10.58 5.85 -4.15
C ILE A 25 -10.60 5.70 -2.63
N TYR A 26 -11.18 6.70 -1.97
CA TYR A 26 -11.48 6.71 -0.55
C TYR A 26 -12.97 6.49 -0.35
N LEU A 27 -13.32 5.87 0.77
CA LEU A 27 -14.70 5.80 1.24
C LEU A 27 -14.90 6.82 2.34
N HIS A 28 -16.04 7.50 2.26
CA HIS A 28 -16.52 8.44 3.26
C HIS A 28 -17.85 7.94 3.79
N ASP A 29 -18.06 8.09 5.09
CA ASP A 29 -19.39 7.92 5.69
C ASP A 29 -20.34 8.97 5.08
N GLU A 30 -21.54 8.55 4.68
CA GLU A 30 -22.54 9.48 4.13
C GLU A 30 -23.06 10.46 5.19
N ASP A 31 -23.08 10.08 6.47
CA ASP A 31 -23.70 10.85 7.54
C ASP A 31 -22.89 12.09 7.92
N ASP A 32 -21.57 11.95 8.06
CA ASP A 32 -20.67 13.03 8.51
C ASP A 32 -19.54 13.35 7.51
N ASN A 33 -19.47 12.60 6.39
CA ASN A 33 -18.44 12.73 5.36
C ASN A 33 -17.02 12.48 5.90
N GLU A 34 -16.88 11.79 7.04
CA GLU A 34 -15.59 11.35 7.55
C GLU A 34 -15.03 10.23 6.69
N ARG A 35 -13.74 10.36 6.36
CA ARG A 35 -13.03 9.35 5.58
C ARG A 35 -12.79 8.12 6.45
N LEU A 36 -13.15 6.95 5.91
CA LEU A 36 -12.69 5.68 6.44
C LEU A 36 -11.18 5.54 6.20
N ASP A 37 -10.41 5.47 7.28
CA ASP A 37 -8.96 5.41 7.26
C ASP A 37 -8.42 3.98 7.20
N HIS A 38 -9.22 2.99 7.56
CA HIS A 38 -8.82 1.58 7.57
C HIS A 38 -8.99 0.87 6.21
N VAL A 39 -9.47 1.58 5.18
CA VAL A 39 -9.66 1.06 3.81
C VAL A 39 -9.17 2.05 2.76
N LEU A 40 -8.58 1.53 1.69
CA LEU A 40 -8.10 2.29 0.54
C LEU A 40 -8.25 1.47 -0.73
N PHE A 41 -8.72 2.08 -1.81
CA PHE A 41 -8.88 1.41 -3.09
C PHE A 41 -8.00 2.06 -4.16
N LEU A 42 -7.41 1.24 -5.02
CA LEU A 42 -6.60 1.67 -6.16
C LEU A 42 -7.23 1.14 -7.44
N GLU A 43 -7.74 2.05 -8.27
CA GLU A 43 -8.41 1.73 -9.54
C GLU A 43 -7.37 1.65 -10.66
N LYS A 44 -7.45 0.58 -11.44
CA LYS A 44 -6.66 0.36 -12.65
C LYS A 44 -7.29 1.08 -13.85
N ASP A 45 -6.51 1.26 -14.90
CA ASP A 45 -6.96 1.86 -16.17
C ASP A 45 -8.12 1.11 -16.84
N ASP A 46 -8.21 -0.21 -16.63
CA ASP A 46 -9.31 -1.07 -17.08
C ASP A 46 -10.58 -0.98 -16.20
N GLY A 47 -10.56 -0.17 -15.13
CA GLY A 47 -11.68 0.02 -14.20
C GLY A 47 -11.82 -1.02 -13.11
N ASP A 48 -10.95 -2.05 -13.08
CA ASP A 48 -10.88 -2.96 -11.93
C ASP A 48 -10.23 -2.25 -10.73
N VAL A 49 -10.56 -2.72 -9.53
CA VAL A 49 -10.09 -2.11 -8.29
C VAL A 49 -9.29 -3.11 -7.46
N ILE A 50 -8.23 -2.60 -6.83
CA ILE A 50 -7.46 -3.29 -5.80
C ILE A 50 -7.80 -2.66 -4.46
N GLY A 51 -8.48 -3.42 -3.60
CA GLY A 51 -8.81 -2.99 -2.24
C GLY A 51 -7.68 -3.34 -1.26
N LEU A 52 -7.33 -2.38 -0.41
CA LEU A 52 -6.46 -2.53 0.75
C LEU A 52 -7.28 -2.25 2.01
N TYR A 53 -7.28 -3.19 2.95
CA TYR A 53 -8.01 -3.06 4.20
C TYR A 53 -7.15 -3.48 5.37
N ILE A 54 -7.23 -2.77 6.48
CA ILE A 54 -6.49 -3.11 7.70
C ILE A 54 -7.43 -3.28 8.88
N ARG A 55 -7.24 -4.39 9.59
CA ARG A 55 -7.88 -4.69 10.88
C ARG A 55 -6.96 -5.62 11.64
N GLY A 56 -5.88 -5.06 12.18
CA GLY A 56 -4.80 -5.80 12.83
C GLY A 56 -3.49 -5.78 12.04
N MET A 57 -2.78 -6.90 12.03
CA MET A 57 -1.33 -6.93 11.81
C MET A 57 -0.87 -6.82 10.34
N ASN A 58 -1.70 -7.20 9.37
CA ASN A 58 -1.33 -7.17 7.95
C ASN A 58 -2.53 -6.77 7.07
N PRO A 59 -2.30 -5.98 6.01
CA PRO A 59 -3.39 -5.57 5.14
C PRO A 59 -3.94 -6.75 4.34
N LEU A 60 -5.27 -6.84 4.26
CA LEU A 60 -5.92 -7.65 3.26
C LEU A 60 -5.87 -6.92 1.91
N ILE A 61 -5.50 -7.67 0.87
CA ILE A 61 -5.48 -7.20 -0.51
C ILE A 61 -6.53 -8.00 -1.28
N SER A 62 -7.53 -7.32 -1.85
CA SER A 62 -8.65 -7.91 -2.58
C SER A 62 -8.74 -7.35 -4.00
N LYS A 63 -9.30 -8.15 -4.92
CA LYS A 63 -9.62 -7.76 -6.31
C LYS A 63 -11.08 -7.31 -6.47
N ASN A 64 -11.84 -7.37 -5.39
CA ASN A 64 -13.28 -7.15 -5.44
C ASN A 64 -13.55 -5.66 -5.59
N LYS A 65 -14.61 -5.32 -6.34
CA LYS A 65 -15.07 -3.94 -6.42
C LYS A 65 -15.57 -3.48 -5.07
N ILE A 66 -15.61 -2.16 -4.90
CA ILE A 66 -15.98 -1.47 -3.66
C ILE A 66 -17.30 -2.00 -3.07
N TYR A 67 -18.29 -2.30 -3.91
CA TYR A 67 -19.61 -2.81 -3.52
C TYR A 67 -19.82 -4.32 -3.73
N ASP A 68 -18.88 -5.02 -4.38
CA ASP A 68 -19.10 -6.41 -4.85
C ASP A 68 -18.91 -7.44 -3.75
N LEU A 69 -18.15 -7.12 -2.70
CA LEU A 69 -18.05 -7.93 -1.50
C LEU A 69 -17.92 -7.04 -0.28
N ASP A 70 -18.85 -7.26 0.65
CA ASP A 70 -18.69 -6.86 2.04
C ASP A 70 -17.65 -7.75 2.74
N ASP A 71 -16.48 -7.96 2.09
CA ASP A 71 -15.33 -8.74 2.59
C ASP A 71 -14.88 -8.25 3.99
N PHE A 72 -15.34 -7.06 4.35
CA PHE A 72 -14.91 -6.23 5.45
C PHE A 72 -16.03 -5.85 6.42
N ASN A 73 -17.28 -6.27 6.15
CA ASN A 73 -18.48 -5.86 6.90
C ASN A 73 -18.64 -4.32 7.03
N LEU A 74 -18.26 -3.58 5.99
CA LEU A 74 -18.40 -2.13 5.88
C LEU A 74 -19.87 -1.72 5.80
N PHE A 75 -20.68 -2.35 4.94
CA PHE A 75 -22.09 -1.96 4.79
C PHE A 75 -22.95 -2.34 6.00
N ASP A 76 -22.53 -3.34 6.78
CA ASP A 76 -23.13 -3.64 8.08
C ASP A 76 -22.75 -2.60 9.16
N SER A 77 -21.66 -1.85 8.97
CA SER A 77 -21.11 -0.91 9.97
C SER A 77 -21.49 0.55 9.72
N TYR A 78 -21.96 0.89 8.52
CA TYR A 78 -22.23 2.27 8.07
C TYR A 78 -23.61 2.36 7.42
N GLU A 79 -24.36 3.43 7.69
CA GLU A 79 -25.71 3.63 7.12
C GLU A 79 -25.65 3.93 5.61
N GLY A 80 -24.56 4.56 5.15
CA GLY A 80 -24.27 4.86 3.74
C GLY A 80 -22.78 5.14 3.51
N LEU A 81 -22.29 4.90 2.30
CA LEU A 81 -20.87 5.11 1.92
C LEU A 81 -20.76 5.82 0.58
N ILE A 82 -19.95 6.89 0.55
CA ILE A 82 -19.69 7.71 -0.63
C ILE A 82 -18.26 7.46 -1.13
N GLU A 83 -18.11 7.27 -2.45
CA GLU A 83 -16.80 7.19 -3.10
C GLU A 83 -16.23 8.59 -3.38
N CYS A 84 -14.99 8.82 -2.94
CA CYS A 84 -14.21 10.01 -3.29
C CYS A 84 -12.97 9.59 -4.10
N LYS A 85 -12.89 10.05 -5.36
CA LYS A 85 -11.80 9.68 -6.29
C LYS A 85 -10.75 10.79 -6.42
N GLU A 86 -9.49 10.41 -6.31
CA GLU A 86 -8.32 11.23 -6.61
C GLU A 86 -7.58 10.65 -7.81
N ASN A 87 -7.52 11.39 -8.91
CA ASN A 87 -6.87 10.94 -10.14
C ASN A 87 -5.35 10.86 -9.96
N ILE A 88 -4.76 9.74 -10.35
CA ILE A 88 -3.31 9.53 -10.40
C ILE A 88 -2.92 8.85 -11.71
N LYS A 89 -1.71 9.10 -12.21
CA LYS A 89 -1.18 8.35 -13.36
C LYS A 89 0.10 7.68 -12.94
N LEU A 90 -0.02 6.45 -12.46
CA LEU A 90 1.11 5.69 -11.93
C LEU A 90 1.20 4.31 -12.57
N LYS A 91 2.21 4.10 -13.40
CA LYS A 91 2.64 2.75 -13.78
C LYS A 91 3.63 2.25 -12.74
N ILE A 92 3.33 1.13 -12.09
CA ILE A 92 4.13 0.61 -10.98
C ILE A 92 5.32 -0.19 -11.54
N GLU A 93 6.49 0.44 -11.55
CA GLU A 93 7.73 -0.13 -12.10
C GLU A 93 8.82 -0.28 -11.03
N TYR A 94 8.58 0.31 -9.86
CA TYR A 94 9.40 0.15 -8.68
C TYR A 94 8.50 -0.05 -7.46
N VAL A 95 8.84 -1.05 -6.64
CA VAL A 95 8.16 -1.35 -5.39
C VAL A 95 9.20 -1.53 -4.28
N ALA A 96 8.94 -0.94 -3.12
CA ALA A 96 9.62 -1.28 -1.88
C ALA A 96 8.59 -1.67 -0.81
N LEU A 97 8.78 -2.84 -0.20
CA LEU A 97 7.98 -3.34 0.91
C LEU A 97 8.79 -3.23 2.19
N PHE A 98 8.19 -2.67 3.24
CA PHE A 98 8.82 -2.48 4.54
C PHE A 98 8.17 -3.42 5.54
N PHE A 99 8.93 -4.40 6.04
CA PHE A 99 8.44 -5.38 6.99
C PHE A 99 9.05 -5.17 8.37
N SER A 100 8.30 -5.39 9.43
CA SER A 100 8.84 -5.41 10.79
C SER A 100 9.93 -6.47 10.93
N THR A 101 10.97 -6.17 11.71
CA THR A 101 12.02 -7.13 12.07
C THR A 101 11.60 -8.06 13.19
N GLN A 102 10.68 -7.61 14.05
CA GLN A 102 10.20 -8.35 15.21
C GLN A 102 9.01 -9.24 14.85
N TYR A 103 8.17 -8.76 13.93
CA TYR A 103 6.93 -9.42 13.53
C TYR A 103 6.88 -9.52 12.00
N ASN A 104 6.23 -10.54 11.45
CA ASN A 104 6.04 -10.68 10.01
C ASN A 104 4.92 -9.75 9.49
N GLU A 105 5.03 -8.47 9.80
CA GLU A 105 4.04 -7.43 9.53
C GLU A 105 4.53 -6.51 8.43
N LEU A 106 3.67 -6.23 7.45
CA LEU A 106 3.93 -5.20 6.47
C LEU A 106 3.62 -3.83 7.08
N LEU A 107 4.65 -3.05 7.33
CA LEU A 107 4.56 -1.70 7.89
C LEU A 107 4.23 -0.66 6.82
N GLY A 108 4.67 -0.89 5.58
CA GLY A 108 4.39 0.05 4.50
C GLY A 108 4.81 -0.46 3.13
N VAL A 109 4.34 0.25 2.12
CA VAL A 109 4.62 0.02 0.71
C VAL A 109 4.97 1.35 0.07
N TYR A 110 6.05 1.36 -0.70
CA TYR A 110 6.35 2.41 -1.65
C TYR A 110 6.20 1.88 -3.06
N MET A 111 5.47 2.59 -3.92
CA MET A 111 5.30 2.29 -5.35
C MET A 111 5.66 3.52 -6.16
N ALA A 112 6.39 3.34 -7.25
CA ALA A 112 6.76 4.43 -8.15
C ALA A 112 6.85 3.95 -9.59
N ASN A 113 6.78 4.89 -10.52
CA ASN A 113 7.20 4.69 -11.90
C ASN A 113 8.74 4.64 -12.00
N ASN A 114 9.26 4.25 -13.17
CA ASN A 114 10.69 3.99 -13.33
C ASN A 114 11.59 5.20 -13.03
N ASP A 115 11.13 6.42 -13.32
CA ASP A 115 11.86 7.67 -13.05
C ASP A 115 11.48 8.32 -11.70
N ALA A 116 10.58 7.71 -10.94
CA ALA A 116 10.02 8.21 -9.69
C ALA A 116 9.37 9.60 -9.78
N SER A 117 8.93 10.03 -10.96
CA SER A 117 8.15 11.27 -11.15
C SER A 117 6.73 11.19 -10.59
N SER A 118 6.21 9.97 -10.42
CA SER A 118 4.98 9.70 -9.69
C SER A 118 5.19 8.53 -8.73
N SER A 119 4.68 8.68 -7.52
CA SER A 119 4.82 7.67 -6.47
C SER A 119 3.66 7.70 -5.49
N ILE A 120 3.44 6.57 -4.84
CA ILE A 120 2.55 6.43 -3.71
C ILE A 120 3.34 5.78 -2.58
N PHE A 121 3.23 6.35 -1.39
CA PHE A 121 3.64 5.70 -0.15
C PHE A 121 2.41 5.40 0.69
N ILE A 122 2.26 4.14 1.09
CA ILE A 122 1.19 3.65 1.96
C ILE A 122 1.85 3.13 3.23
N LEU A 123 1.41 3.64 4.37
CA LEU A 123 1.84 3.22 5.69
C LEU A 123 0.66 2.53 6.38
N PHE A 124 0.93 1.33 6.88
CA PHE A 124 -0.03 0.51 7.61
C PHE A 124 0.21 0.67 9.11
N LEU A 125 -0.83 1.08 9.83
CA LEU A 125 -0.91 1.09 11.28
C LEU A 125 -1.91 0.00 11.72
N GLN A 126 -2.06 -0.22 13.02
CA GLN A 126 -2.86 -1.34 13.53
C GLN A 126 -4.32 -1.35 13.02
N ASP A 127 -4.89 -0.17 12.87
CA ASP A 127 -6.29 0.08 12.50
C ASP A 127 -6.45 1.19 11.45
N GLU A 128 -5.34 1.77 10.95
CA GLU A 128 -5.40 2.91 10.02
C GLU A 128 -4.43 2.73 8.84
N ILE A 129 -4.79 3.29 7.68
CA ILE A 129 -3.98 3.38 6.47
C ILE A 129 -3.68 4.85 6.18
N TYR A 130 -2.41 5.22 6.34
CA TYR A 130 -1.93 6.52 5.92
C TYR A 130 -1.36 6.47 4.51
N MET A 131 -1.65 7.47 3.68
CA MET A 131 -1.17 7.51 2.30
C MET A 131 -0.63 8.89 1.93
N LYS A 132 0.47 8.90 1.17
CA LYS A 132 1.07 10.09 0.53
C LYS A 132 1.35 9.85 -0.95
N ASN A 133 0.92 10.80 -1.78
CA ASN A 133 1.27 10.89 -3.20
C ASN A 133 2.54 11.72 -3.41
N ASN A 134 3.29 11.40 -4.47
CA ASN A 134 4.53 12.08 -4.87
C ASN A 134 5.55 12.21 -3.73
N PHE A 135 5.60 11.17 -2.89
CA PHE A 135 6.54 11.06 -1.79
C PHE A 135 7.85 10.46 -2.31
N SER A 136 9.01 10.94 -1.90
CA SER A 136 10.26 10.25 -2.25
C SER A 136 10.43 9.00 -1.38
N LYS A 137 11.16 8.00 -1.90
CA LYS A 137 11.54 6.82 -1.12
C LYS A 137 12.32 7.21 0.14
N CYS A 138 13.20 8.20 0.05
CA CYS A 138 13.97 8.70 1.20
C CYS A 138 13.05 9.28 2.29
N GLU A 139 11.98 9.98 1.91
CA GLU A 139 11.00 10.48 2.86
C GLU A 139 10.15 9.36 3.47
N ALA A 140 9.72 8.37 2.67
CA ALA A 140 9.02 7.17 3.13
C ALA A 140 9.83 6.43 4.19
N SER A 141 11.10 6.18 3.87
CA SER A 141 12.10 5.62 4.76
C SER A 141 12.22 6.41 6.06
N ARG A 142 12.42 7.73 6.01
CA ARG A 142 12.51 8.59 7.20
C ARG A 142 11.25 8.57 8.05
N MET A 143 10.08 8.46 7.43
CA MET A 143 8.82 8.37 8.15
C MET A 143 8.71 7.05 8.92
N LEU A 144 9.15 5.94 8.32
CA LEU A 144 9.24 4.64 8.98
C LEU A 144 10.25 4.65 10.13
N GLU A 145 11.44 5.21 9.92
CA GLU A 145 12.47 5.34 10.97
C GLU A 145 11.94 6.08 12.20
N LYS A 146 11.27 7.21 11.98
CA LYS A 146 10.68 8.02 13.07
C LYS A 146 9.65 7.24 13.88
N ARG A 147 8.96 6.27 13.27
CA ARG A 147 7.86 5.55 13.90
C ARG A 147 8.25 4.20 14.48
N PHE A 148 9.21 3.50 13.86
CA PHE A 148 9.58 2.13 14.21
C PHE A 148 11.06 1.91 14.54
N SER A 149 11.92 2.94 14.45
CA SER A 149 13.40 2.82 14.47
C SER A 149 13.97 2.14 13.21
N ILE A 150 15.24 2.44 12.89
CA ILE A 150 15.99 1.86 11.76
C ILE A 150 16.09 0.33 11.87
N GLU A 151 16.27 -0.17 13.08
CA GLU A 151 16.37 -1.61 13.36
C GLU A 151 14.99 -2.29 13.42
N GLY A 152 13.92 -1.51 13.35
CA GLY A 152 12.55 -2.00 13.44
C GLY A 152 12.01 -2.59 12.15
N PHE A 153 12.70 -2.42 11.02
CA PHE A 153 12.19 -2.91 9.73
C PHE A 153 13.27 -3.35 8.73
N ILE A 154 12.88 -4.26 7.84
CA ILE A 154 13.65 -4.73 6.68
C ILE A 154 12.94 -4.28 5.42
N THR A 155 13.71 -3.83 4.43
CA THR A 155 13.17 -3.42 3.12
C THR A 155 13.42 -4.51 2.08
N TYR A 156 12.39 -4.85 1.32
CA TYR A 156 12.50 -5.65 0.10
C TYR A 156 12.11 -4.79 -1.09
N GLU A 157 12.95 -4.79 -2.12
CA GLU A 157 12.79 -3.95 -3.29
C GLU A 157 12.69 -4.77 -4.55
N LYS A 158 11.90 -4.27 -5.50
CA LYS A 158 11.77 -4.82 -6.83
C LYS A 158 11.69 -3.68 -7.83
N LYS A 159 12.59 -3.72 -8.82
CA LYS A 159 12.45 -2.97 -10.07
C LYS A 159 11.75 -3.85 -11.10
N CYS A 160 11.13 -3.22 -12.08
CA CYS A 160 10.56 -3.87 -13.25
C CYS A 160 11.51 -4.95 -13.77
N GLU A 161 11.00 -6.16 -14.02
CA GLU A 161 11.74 -7.30 -14.58
C GLU A 161 12.88 -7.87 -13.71
N THR A 162 13.04 -7.39 -12.47
CA THR A 162 14.02 -7.93 -11.52
C THR A 162 13.37 -8.76 -10.43
N ASP A 163 14.12 -9.68 -9.83
CA ASP A 163 13.70 -10.38 -8.61
C ASP A 163 13.76 -9.47 -7.38
N TRP A 164 12.94 -9.82 -6.38
CA TRP A 164 12.94 -9.17 -5.07
C TRP A 164 14.32 -9.27 -4.42
N LYS A 165 14.82 -8.14 -3.94
CA LYS A 165 16.10 -8.04 -3.23
C LYS A 165 15.88 -7.41 -1.87
N GLN A 166 16.42 -8.05 -0.84
CA GLN A 166 16.52 -7.42 0.47
C GLN A 166 17.56 -6.30 0.41
N VAL A 167 17.21 -5.12 0.90
CA VAL A 167 18.11 -3.97 0.97
C VAL A 167 18.25 -3.57 2.44
N ASN A 168 19.50 -3.49 2.89
CA ASN A 168 19.78 -2.97 4.23
C ASN A 168 19.76 -1.46 4.19
N PHE A 169 19.14 -0.85 5.19
CA PHE A 169 19.04 0.60 5.33
C PHE A 169 20.41 1.29 5.43
N LEU A 170 21.43 0.56 5.88
CA LEU A 170 22.81 1.03 6.04
C LEU A 170 23.51 1.14 4.68
N ASN A 171 23.23 2.23 3.94
CA ASN A 171 24.21 3.04 3.20
C ASN A 171 23.49 4.02 2.25
N GLY A 172 22.96 5.10 2.81
CA GLY A 172 22.52 6.30 2.11
C GLY A 172 23.45 7.50 2.28
N LYS A 173 24.76 7.26 2.45
CA LYS A 173 25.79 8.29 2.23
C LYS A 173 26.51 7.95 0.94
N ASN A 174 26.09 8.60 -0.14
CA ASN A 174 26.95 9.04 -1.24
C ASN A 174 26.34 10.31 -1.80
#